data_AF-A0A6I9YYP9-F1
#
_entry.id   AF-A0A6I9YYP9-F1
#
_cell.length_a   1.000
_cell.length_b   1.000
_cell.length_c   1.000
_cell.angle_alpha   90.00
_cell.angle_beta   90.00
_cell.angle_gamma   90.00
#
_symmetry.space_group_name_H-M   'P 1'
#
loop_
_entity.id
_entity.type
_entity.pdbx_description
1 polymer ?
#
loop_
_entity_poly.entity_id
_entity_poly.type
_entity_poly.pdbx_seq_one_letter_code
_entity_poly.pdbx_strand_id
1 'polypeptide(L)'
;MLYAHGPDLCRESDLRHAMANCFEALIGAVYLEGSLEEAKQLFGRLLFNDKDLREVWLNYPLHPLQLQESNSDRQLIETSPVLQKLTEFEDAIGVIFTHVRLLARAFTLRTVGFNHLTLGHNQRMEFLGDSIMQLVATEYLFIHFPDHHEGHLTLLRSSLVNNRTQAKVAEELGMQEFAITNDKTKRPVALRTKTLADLLESFIAALYIDKD
;
A
#
# COMPACT_ATOMS: atom_id res chain seq x y z
N MET A 1 21.88 -22.98 6.96
CA MET A 1 22.24 -22.56 5.60
C MET A 1 23.05 -23.67 4.95
N LEU A 2 22.61 -24.19 3.81
CA LEU A 2 23.38 -25.14 3.02
C LEU A 2 24.26 -24.34 2.04
N TYR A 3 25.40 -23.82 2.52
CA TYR A 3 26.34 -23.05 1.69
C TYR A 3 27.33 -24.00 1.03
N ALA A 4 27.24 -24.17 -0.29
CA ALA A 4 28.17 -25.02 -1.03
C ALA A 4 29.52 -24.31 -1.23
N HIS A 5 30.62 -25.01 -0.98
CA HIS A 5 31.96 -24.48 -1.25
C HIS A 5 32.23 -24.44 -2.75
N GLY A 6 32.12 -23.26 -3.34
CA GLY A 6 32.65 -22.99 -4.68
C GLY A 6 34.12 -22.56 -4.63
N PRO A 7 34.93 -22.90 -5.64
CA PRO A 7 36.39 -22.64 -5.64
C PRO A 7 36.76 -21.15 -5.51
N ASP A 8 35.88 -20.22 -5.91
CA ASP A 8 36.11 -18.77 -5.86
C ASP A 8 35.01 -17.97 -5.10
N LEU A 9 34.03 -18.66 -4.48
CA LEU A 9 32.82 -18.07 -3.87
C LEU A 9 32.95 -17.81 -2.34
N CYS A 10 34.17 -17.67 -1.84
CA CYS A 10 34.44 -17.51 -0.41
C CYS A 10 34.91 -16.09 -0.04
N ARG A 11 34.42 -15.04 -0.73
CA ARG A 11 34.59 -13.66 -0.27
C ARG A 11 33.54 -13.34 0.79
N GLU A 12 33.92 -12.54 1.78
CA GLU A 12 33.01 -12.14 2.86
C GLU A 12 31.76 -11.41 2.35
N SER A 13 31.89 -10.63 1.26
CA SER A 13 30.77 -9.97 0.57
C SER A 13 29.71 -10.98 0.12
N ASP A 14 30.15 -12.07 -0.50
CA ASP A 14 29.27 -13.04 -1.14
C ASP A 14 28.49 -13.81 -0.06
N LEU A 15 29.16 -14.13 1.04
CA LEU A 15 28.52 -14.73 2.20
C LEU A 15 27.48 -13.79 2.83
N ARG A 16 27.80 -12.50 3.02
CA ARG A 16 26.85 -11.52 3.57
C ARG A 16 25.61 -11.35 2.68
N HIS A 17 25.81 -11.32 1.35
CA HIS A 17 24.69 -11.28 0.39
C HIS A 17 23.85 -12.55 0.45
N ALA A 18 24.47 -13.73 0.50
CA ALA A 18 23.74 -15.00 0.64
C ALA A 18 22.95 -15.07 1.97
N MET A 19 23.51 -14.54 3.06
CA MET A 19 22.81 -14.45 4.35
C MET A 19 21.59 -13.53 4.28
N ALA A 20 21.69 -12.38 3.63
CA ALA A 20 20.56 -11.46 3.44
C ALA A 20 19.43 -12.12 2.63
N ASN A 21 19.74 -12.72 1.49
CA ASN A 21 18.75 -13.41 0.66
C ASN A 21 18.09 -14.58 1.40
N CYS A 22 18.87 -15.35 2.18
CA CYS A 22 18.35 -16.44 2.99
C CYS A 22 17.44 -15.93 4.12
N PHE A 23 17.74 -14.76 4.68
CA PHE A 23 16.91 -14.13 5.70
C PHE A 23 15.55 -13.69 5.11
N GLU A 24 15.53 -13.06 3.94
CA GLU A 24 14.28 -12.73 3.24
C GLU A 24 13.46 -13.98 2.92
N ALA A 25 14.09 -15.04 2.43
CA ALA A 25 13.44 -16.31 2.16
C ALA A 25 12.85 -16.95 3.44
N LEU A 26 13.53 -16.83 4.58
CA LEU A 26 13.01 -17.31 5.87
C LEU A 26 11.76 -16.53 6.30
N ILE A 27 11.78 -15.20 6.21
CA ILE A 27 10.60 -14.38 6.53
C ILE A 27 9.44 -14.73 5.58
N GLY A 28 9.71 -14.90 4.28
CA GLY A 28 8.72 -15.33 3.31
C GLY A 28 8.11 -16.71 3.63
N ALA A 29 8.93 -17.67 4.06
CA ALA A 29 8.44 -18.99 4.48
C ALA A 29 7.55 -18.91 5.73
N VAL A 30 7.93 -18.09 6.73
CA VAL A 30 7.10 -17.86 7.93
C VAL A 30 5.77 -17.20 7.57
N TYR A 31 5.78 -16.24 6.64
CA TYR A 31 4.57 -15.62 6.13
C TYR A 31 3.64 -16.64 5.46
N LEU A 32 4.17 -17.51 4.60
CA LEU A 32 3.39 -18.47 3.82
C LEU A 32 2.84 -19.64 4.66
N GLU A 33 3.60 -20.15 5.62
CA GLU A 33 3.15 -21.26 6.48
C GLU A 33 2.25 -20.78 7.62
N GLY A 34 2.56 -19.62 8.18
CA GLY A 34 1.86 -19.03 9.30
C GLY A 34 0.95 -17.88 8.86
N SER A 35 1.36 -16.65 9.19
CA SER A 35 0.59 -15.45 8.98
C SER A 35 1.47 -14.20 8.84
N LEU A 36 0.88 -13.11 8.34
CA LEU A 36 1.52 -11.79 8.34
C LEU A 36 1.91 -11.33 9.73
N GLU A 37 1.11 -11.67 10.75
CA GLU A 37 1.37 -11.27 12.13
C GLU A 37 2.61 -11.98 12.70
N GLU A 38 2.77 -13.28 12.44
CA GLU A 38 3.97 -14.02 12.85
C GLU A 38 5.24 -13.49 12.16
N ALA A 39 5.15 -13.12 10.88
CA ALA A 39 6.23 -12.48 10.14
C ALA A 39 6.59 -11.11 10.75
N LYS A 40 5.59 -10.26 11.08
CA LYS A 40 5.78 -8.97 11.76
C LYS A 40 6.48 -9.14 13.11
N GLN A 41 6.03 -10.08 13.93
CA GLN A 41 6.61 -10.36 15.25
C GLN A 41 8.04 -10.89 15.15
N LEU A 42 8.32 -11.80 14.21
CA LEU A 42 9.68 -12.28 13.99
C LEU A 42 10.60 -11.14 13.53
N PHE A 43 10.18 -10.36 12.54
CA PHE A 43 10.97 -9.25 12.02
C PHE A 43 11.24 -8.19 13.10
N GLY A 44 10.21 -7.76 13.85
CA GLY A 44 10.38 -6.80 14.94
C GLY A 44 11.32 -7.29 16.04
N ARG A 45 11.26 -8.58 16.40
CA ARG A 45 12.17 -9.19 17.39
C ARG A 45 13.62 -9.19 16.98
N LEU A 46 13.89 -9.32 15.68
CA LEU A 46 15.24 -9.35 15.10
C LEU A 46 15.78 -7.96 14.81
N LEU A 47 14.90 -6.99 14.51
CA LEU A 47 15.29 -5.62 14.18
C LEU A 47 15.77 -4.84 15.41
N PHE A 48 15.12 -5.02 16.56
CA PHE A 48 15.46 -4.30 17.79
C PHE A 48 15.79 -5.27 18.92
N ASN A 49 16.99 -5.17 19.47
CA ASN A 49 17.37 -5.93 20.67
C ASN A 49 16.71 -5.37 21.94
N ASP A 50 16.51 -4.06 21.97
CA ASP A 50 15.86 -3.33 23.07
C ASP A 50 14.37 -3.66 23.13
N LYS A 51 13.87 -4.02 24.33
CA LYS A 51 12.49 -4.45 24.50
C LYS A 51 11.49 -3.30 24.32
N ASP A 52 11.83 -2.10 24.77
CA ASP A 52 10.93 -0.95 24.74
C ASP A 52 10.75 -0.47 23.30
N LEU A 53 11.83 -0.46 22.50
CA LEU A 53 11.74 -0.16 21.07
C LEU A 53 10.91 -1.19 20.29
N ARG A 54 11.05 -2.48 20.62
CA ARG A 54 10.22 -3.54 20.01
C ARG A 54 8.75 -3.37 20.31
N GLU A 55 8.41 -3.03 21.55
CA GLU A 55 7.04 -2.86 21.98
C GLU A 55 6.37 -1.73 21.20
N VAL A 56 7.07 -0.60 21.02
CA VAL A 56 6.58 0.52 20.21
C VAL A 56 6.48 0.16 18.71
N TRP A 57 7.44 -0.61 18.18
CA TRP A 57 7.42 -1.01 16.76
C TRP A 57 6.27 -1.96 16.42
N LEU A 58 6.02 -2.95 17.27
CA LEU A 58 4.99 -3.96 17.03
C LEU A 58 3.58 -3.43 17.30
N ASN A 59 3.44 -2.49 18.25
CA ASN A 59 2.15 -1.90 18.62
C ASN A 59 2.03 -0.48 18.04
N TYR A 60 1.97 -0.37 16.71
CA TYR A 60 1.81 0.92 16.06
C TYR A 60 0.42 1.53 16.31
N PRO A 61 0.32 2.86 16.49
CA PRO A 61 -0.96 3.53 16.71
C PRO A 61 -1.80 3.55 15.44
N LEU A 62 -3.12 3.72 15.61
CA LEU A 62 -4.06 3.94 14.50
C LEU A 62 -3.73 5.24 13.75
N HIS A 63 -4.27 5.35 12.53
CA HIS A 63 -4.08 6.53 11.71
C HIS A 63 -4.68 7.79 12.38
N PRO A 64 -4.06 8.99 12.29
CA PRO A 64 -4.57 10.20 12.94
C PRO A 64 -6.03 10.56 12.61
N LEU A 65 -6.49 10.23 11.39
CA LEU A 65 -7.89 10.44 10.99
C LEU A 65 -8.86 9.48 11.73
N GLN A 66 -8.43 8.26 12.04
CA GLN A 66 -9.20 7.30 12.85
C GLN A 66 -9.15 7.69 14.33
N LEU A 67 -8.02 8.21 14.82
CA LEU A 67 -7.89 8.68 16.20
C LEU A 67 -8.80 9.88 16.52
N GLN A 68 -9.12 10.73 15.53
CA GLN A 68 -10.03 11.86 15.72
C GLN A 68 -11.49 11.43 15.91
N GLU A 69 -11.89 10.29 15.34
CA GLU A 69 -13.25 9.76 15.38
C GLU A 69 -13.19 8.24 15.56
N SER A 70 -13.14 7.74 16.80
CA SER A 70 -12.79 6.34 17.07
C SER A 70 -13.74 5.30 16.46
N ASN A 71 -15.02 5.64 16.26
CA ASN A 71 -16.02 4.71 15.75
C ASN A 71 -16.20 4.83 14.23
N SER A 72 -16.51 6.04 13.75
CA SER A 72 -16.73 6.36 12.34
C SER A 72 -16.76 7.88 12.20
N ASP A 73 -16.45 8.39 11.00
CA ASP A 73 -16.52 9.81 10.64
C ASP A 73 -17.66 10.13 9.66
N ARG A 74 -18.61 9.20 9.46
CA ARG A 74 -19.71 9.32 8.49
C ARG A 74 -20.67 10.49 8.77
N GLN A 75 -20.80 10.91 10.03
CA GLN A 75 -21.53 12.12 10.42
C GLN A 75 -21.05 13.38 9.69
N LEU A 76 -19.79 13.40 9.23
CA LEU A 76 -19.23 14.53 8.50
C LEU A 76 -19.71 14.60 7.05
N ILE A 77 -20.31 13.53 6.51
CA ILE A 77 -20.84 13.50 5.14
C ILE A 77 -21.94 14.57 4.97
N GLU A 78 -22.84 14.71 5.94
CA GLU A 78 -23.96 15.67 5.86
C GLU A 78 -23.48 17.12 5.67
N THR A 79 -22.33 17.46 6.23
CA THR A 79 -21.78 18.83 6.26
C THR A 79 -20.66 19.07 5.24
N SER A 80 -20.21 18.03 4.52
CA SER A 80 -19.07 18.11 3.60
C SER A 80 -19.46 17.72 2.17
N PRO A 81 -19.54 18.68 1.23
CA PRO A 81 -19.83 18.40 -0.18
C PRO A 81 -18.81 17.46 -0.84
N VAL A 82 -17.55 17.49 -0.37
CA VAL A 82 -16.49 16.60 -0.86
C VAL A 82 -16.78 15.15 -0.45
N LEU A 83 -17.22 14.93 0.79
CA LEU A 83 -17.54 13.58 1.26
C LEU A 83 -18.83 13.04 0.61
N GLN A 84 -19.82 13.88 0.37
CA GLN A 84 -21.04 13.50 -0.38
C GLN A 84 -20.72 13.03 -1.79
N LYS A 85 -19.75 13.69 -2.45
CA LYS A 85 -19.28 13.22 -3.75
C LYS A 85 -18.57 11.87 -3.65
N LEU A 86 -17.77 11.65 -2.60
CA LEU A 86 -17.04 10.39 -2.42
C LEU A 86 -17.94 9.21 -2.07
N THR A 87 -19.12 9.43 -1.49
CA THR A 87 -20.08 8.33 -1.26
C THR A 87 -20.62 7.75 -2.57
N GLU A 88 -20.71 8.54 -3.64
CA GLU A 88 -21.05 8.01 -4.98
C GLU A 88 -19.98 7.04 -5.49
N PHE A 89 -18.71 7.29 -5.16
CA PHE A 89 -17.60 6.40 -5.49
C PHE A 89 -17.61 5.11 -4.65
N GLU A 90 -17.93 5.22 -3.34
CA GLU A 90 -18.13 4.05 -2.47
C GLU A 90 -19.22 3.13 -3.02
N ASP A 91 -20.35 3.70 -3.44
CA ASP A 91 -21.48 2.96 -4.02
C ASP A 91 -21.08 2.29 -5.36
N ALA A 92 -20.31 2.99 -6.20
CA ALA A 92 -19.84 2.45 -7.47
C ALA A 92 -18.86 1.27 -7.31
N ILE A 93 -18.02 1.29 -6.27
CA ILE A 93 -17.08 0.20 -5.96
C ILE A 93 -17.71 -0.90 -5.09
N GLY A 94 -18.80 -0.59 -4.37
CA GLY A 94 -19.44 -1.51 -3.44
C GLY A 94 -18.69 -1.66 -2.12
N VAL A 95 -17.88 -0.66 -1.73
CA VAL A 95 -17.10 -0.65 -0.49
C VAL A 95 -17.47 0.57 0.34
N ILE A 96 -18.03 0.32 1.52
CA ILE A 96 -18.46 1.35 2.47
C ILE A 96 -17.35 1.58 3.49
N PHE A 97 -16.66 2.73 3.46
CA PHE A 97 -15.64 3.07 4.44
C PHE A 97 -16.24 3.36 5.81
N THR A 98 -15.53 2.95 6.86
CA THR A 98 -15.81 3.31 8.24
C THR A 98 -15.35 4.75 8.50
N HIS A 99 -14.16 5.09 7.99
CA HIS A 99 -13.55 6.42 8.04
C HIS A 99 -13.39 6.99 6.62
N VAL A 100 -14.43 7.63 6.09
CA VAL A 100 -14.46 8.21 4.73
C VAL A 100 -13.39 9.29 4.51
N ARG A 101 -12.83 9.87 5.58
CA ARG A 101 -11.70 10.80 5.47
C ARG A 101 -10.41 10.12 5.02
N LEU A 102 -10.24 8.81 5.24
CA LEU A 102 -9.12 8.05 4.65
C LEU A 102 -9.23 8.03 3.13
N LEU A 103 -10.42 7.74 2.61
CA LEU A 103 -10.73 7.82 1.19
C LEU A 103 -10.52 9.25 0.66
N ALA A 104 -11.03 10.27 1.35
CA ALA A 104 -10.80 11.66 0.97
C ALA A 104 -9.29 12.01 0.92
N ARG A 105 -8.51 11.51 1.88
CA ARG A 105 -7.06 11.70 1.87
C ARG A 105 -6.40 11.01 0.68
N ALA A 106 -6.81 9.80 0.32
CA ALA A 106 -6.31 9.08 -0.85
C ALA A 106 -6.58 9.80 -2.17
N PHE A 107 -7.71 10.51 -2.27
CA PHE A 107 -8.08 11.32 -3.44
C PHE A 107 -7.52 12.75 -3.41
N THR A 108 -6.84 13.15 -2.33
CA THR A 108 -6.24 14.48 -2.22
C THR A 108 -4.87 14.55 -2.89
N LEU A 109 -4.83 15.23 -4.04
CA LEU A 109 -3.60 15.39 -4.83
C LEU A 109 -2.62 16.36 -4.19
N ARG A 110 -1.33 16.25 -4.57
CA ARG A 110 -0.21 17.09 -4.10
C ARG A 110 -0.40 18.60 -4.29
N THR A 111 -1.31 18.99 -5.19
CA THR A 111 -1.69 20.40 -5.39
C THR A 111 -2.39 21.02 -4.18
N VAL A 112 -2.98 20.18 -3.32
CA VAL A 112 -3.70 20.59 -2.12
C VAL A 112 -2.76 20.52 -0.92
N GLY A 113 -2.66 21.64 -0.19
CA GLY A 113 -1.89 21.71 1.04
C GLY A 113 -2.60 21.04 2.23
N PHE A 114 -2.19 21.42 3.43
CA PHE A 114 -2.84 20.96 4.65
C PHE A 114 -4.27 21.53 4.76
N ASN A 115 -5.24 20.68 5.09
CA ASN A 115 -6.63 21.06 5.33
C ASN A 115 -7.20 20.23 6.50
N HIS A 116 -8.30 20.70 7.09
CA HIS A 116 -8.90 20.04 8.26
C HIS A 116 -9.56 18.69 7.95
N LEU A 117 -10.01 18.49 6.70
CA LEU A 117 -10.68 17.26 6.30
C LEU A 117 -9.69 16.09 6.19
N THR A 118 -8.56 16.26 5.50
CA THR A 118 -7.66 15.16 5.14
C THR A 118 -6.28 15.24 5.81
N LEU A 119 -5.94 16.38 6.43
CA LEU A 119 -4.65 16.62 7.09
C LEU A 119 -3.45 16.47 6.14
N GLY A 120 -3.61 16.88 4.88
CA GLY A 120 -2.60 16.80 3.82
C GLY A 120 -3.00 15.90 2.64
N HIS A 121 -2.03 15.54 1.82
CA HIS A 121 -2.23 14.82 0.56
C HIS A 121 -1.86 13.32 0.64
N ASN A 122 -2.08 12.62 -0.47
CA ASN A 122 -2.02 11.17 -0.60
C ASN A 122 -0.63 10.54 -0.79
N GLN A 123 0.45 11.31 -1.00
CA GLN A 123 1.79 10.76 -1.27
C GLN A 123 2.29 9.65 -0.29
N ARG A 124 1.91 9.69 0.99
CA ARG A 124 2.25 8.60 1.93
C ARG A 124 1.40 7.34 1.71
N MET A 125 0.16 7.51 1.28
CA MET A 125 -0.73 6.43 0.87
C MET A 125 -0.29 5.83 -0.46
N GLU A 126 0.18 6.63 -1.43
CA GLU A 126 0.83 6.15 -2.65
C GLU A 126 1.95 5.17 -2.33
N PHE A 127 2.89 5.58 -1.46
CA PHE A 127 4.01 4.74 -1.03
C PHE A 127 3.57 3.42 -0.36
N LEU A 128 2.59 3.48 0.54
CA LEU A 128 2.06 2.30 1.21
C LEU A 128 1.31 1.38 0.23
N GLY A 129 0.54 1.98 -0.68
CA GLY A 129 -0.28 1.29 -1.67
C GLY A 129 0.54 0.51 -2.68
N ASP A 130 1.65 1.08 -3.16
CA ASP A 130 2.61 0.38 -4.01
C ASP A 130 3.17 -0.87 -3.29
N SER A 131 3.56 -0.72 -2.03
CA SER A 131 4.06 -1.85 -1.21
C SER A 131 3.02 -2.96 -1.04
N ILE A 132 1.77 -2.61 -0.74
CA ILE A 132 0.67 -3.57 -0.59
C ILE A 132 0.37 -4.27 -1.92
N MET A 133 0.28 -3.50 -3.02
CA MET A 133 -0.02 -4.06 -4.33
C MET A 133 1.09 -5.00 -4.80
N GLN A 134 2.36 -4.66 -4.55
CA GLN A 134 3.49 -5.54 -4.82
C GLN A 134 3.45 -6.82 -3.99
N LEU A 135 3.10 -6.74 -2.70
CA LEU A 135 2.95 -7.91 -1.83
C LEU A 135 1.86 -8.86 -2.37
N VAL A 136 0.65 -8.35 -2.57
CA VAL A 136 -0.51 -9.15 -3.03
C VAL A 136 -0.24 -9.77 -4.40
N ALA A 137 0.34 -9.01 -5.34
CA ALA A 137 0.71 -9.54 -6.65
C ALA A 137 1.80 -10.61 -6.57
N THR A 138 2.81 -10.42 -5.70
CA THR A 138 3.89 -11.40 -5.51
C THR A 138 3.34 -12.70 -4.91
N GLU A 139 2.50 -12.59 -3.89
CA GLU A 139 1.85 -13.75 -3.26
C GLU A 139 0.97 -14.52 -4.26
N TYR A 140 0.12 -13.82 -5.01
CA TYR A 140 -0.71 -14.43 -6.03
C TYR A 140 0.13 -15.21 -7.05
N LEU A 141 1.18 -14.57 -7.59
CA LEU A 141 2.04 -15.19 -8.59
C LEU A 141 2.82 -16.38 -8.03
N PHE A 142 3.36 -16.26 -6.82
CA PHE A 142 4.10 -17.33 -6.16
C PHE A 142 3.24 -18.58 -5.96
N ILE A 143 1.99 -18.41 -5.51
CA ILE A 143 1.07 -19.52 -5.24
C ILE A 143 0.58 -20.18 -6.54
N HIS A 144 0.26 -19.39 -7.56
CA HIS A 144 -0.41 -19.90 -8.77
C HIS A 144 0.55 -20.37 -9.87
N PHE A 145 1.83 -20.00 -9.81
CA PHE A 145 2.83 -20.36 -10.80
C PHE A 145 4.04 -21.10 -10.18
N PRO A 146 3.83 -22.26 -9.53
CA PRO A 146 4.85 -22.95 -8.74
C PRO A 146 6.06 -23.44 -9.56
N ASP A 147 5.89 -23.63 -10.88
CA ASP A 147 6.96 -24.09 -11.77
C ASP A 147 7.85 -22.95 -12.30
N HIS A 148 7.54 -21.69 -11.98
CA HIS A 148 8.29 -20.53 -12.46
C HIS A 148 9.35 -20.11 -11.44
N HIS A 149 10.58 -19.88 -11.91
CA HIS A 149 11.65 -19.34 -11.08
C HIS A 149 11.53 -17.82 -10.88
N GLU A 150 12.31 -17.25 -9.96
CA GLU A 150 12.29 -15.83 -9.57
C GLU A 150 12.25 -14.87 -10.77
N GLY A 151 13.16 -14.99 -11.73
CA GLY A 151 13.18 -14.10 -12.90
C GLY A 151 11.88 -14.10 -13.73
N HIS A 152 11.19 -15.24 -13.84
CA HIS A 152 9.90 -15.31 -14.54
C HIS A 152 8.79 -14.63 -13.72
N LEU A 153 8.74 -14.89 -12.41
CA LEU A 153 7.75 -14.27 -11.51
C LEU A 153 7.94 -12.74 -11.48
N THR A 154 9.18 -12.26 -11.43
CA THR A 154 9.52 -10.83 -11.50
C THR A 154 9.03 -10.22 -12.81
N LEU A 155 9.23 -10.89 -13.95
CA LEU A 155 8.75 -10.42 -15.26
C LEU A 155 7.22 -10.33 -15.32
N LEU A 156 6.51 -11.36 -14.83
CA LEU A 156 5.05 -11.35 -14.75
C LEU A 156 4.55 -10.22 -13.85
N ARG A 157 5.16 -10.05 -12.67
CA ARG A 157 4.80 -8.99 -11.72
C ARG A 157 4.97 -7.60 -12.32
N SER A 158 6.11 -7.31 -12.95
CA SER A 158 6.33 -6.00 -13.59
C SER A 158 5.40 -5.75 -14.79
N SER A 159 4.89 -6.80 -15.42
CA SER A 159 3.91 -6.70 -16.50
C SER A 159 2.49 -6.45 -15.97
N LEU A 160 2.16 -7.01 -14.81
CA LEU A 160 0.86 -6.87 -14.14
C LEU A 160 0.73 -5.55 -13.37
N VAL A 161 1.72 -5.25 -12.54
CA VAL A 161 1.75 -4.08 -11.66
C VAL A 161 2.72 -3.06 -12.24
N ASN A 162 2.18 -2.12 -13.02
CA ASN A 162 2.92 -0.97 -13.54
C ASN A 162 1.99 0.23 -13.75
N ASN A 163 2.60 1.41 -13.86
CA ASN A 163 1.90 2.68 -14.02
C ASN A 163 0.83 2.67 -15.13
N ARG A 164 1.06 1.98 -16.26
CA ARG A 164 0.10 1.96 -17.37
C ARG A 164 -1.13 1.14 -17.02
N THR A 165 -0.93 -0.04 -16.46
CA THR A 165 -2.00 -0.96 -16.07
C THR A 165 -2.82 -0.36 -14.92
N GLN A 166 -2.14 0.18 -13.90
CA GLN A 166 -2.78 0.86 -12.77
C GLN A 166 -3.58 2.09 -13.22
N ALA A 167 -3.03 2.93 -14.10
CA ALA A 167 -3.75 4.09 -14.61
C ALA A 167 -5.00 3.70 -15.39
N LYS A 168 -4.91 2.64 -16.21
CA LYS A 168 -6.06 2.11 -16.95
C LYS A 168 -7.17 1.64 -16.00
N VAL A 169 -6.82 0.92 -14.93
CA VAL A 169 -7.79 0.51 -13.91
C VAL A 169 -8.41 1.72 -13.21
N ALA A 170 -7.62 2.75 -12.87
CA ALA A 170 -8.13 3.97 -12.27
C ALA A 170 -9.09 4.75 -13.20
N GLU A 171 -8.83 4.75 -14.51
CA GLU A 171 -9.72 5.30 -15.54
C GLU A 171 -11.02 4.50 -15.66
N GLU A 172 -10.93 3.17 -15.69
CA GLU A 172 -12.09 2.26 -15.74
C GLU A 172 -12.99 2.41 -14.51
N LEU A 173 -12.40 2.72 -13.35
CA LEU A 173 -13.12 3.02 -12.11
C LEU A 173 -13.59 4.49 -12.00
N GLY A 174 -13.33 5.33 -13.02
CA GLY A 174 -13.76 6.73 -13.01
C GLY A 174 -13.11 7.60 -11.94
N MET A 175 -11.96 7.20 -11.38
CA MET A 175 -11.34 7.87 -10.22
C MET A 175 -11.00 9.35 -10.46
N GLN A 176 -10.76 9.73 -11.72
CA GLN A 176 -10.44 11.11 -12.09
C GLN A 176 -11.54 12.09 -11.66
N GLU A 177 -12.81 11.68 -11.72
CA GLU A 177 -13.92 12.57 -11.38
C GLU A 177 -13.96 12.90 -9.89
N PHE A 178 -13.41 12.03 -9.04
CA PHE A 178 -13.40 12.17 -7.59
C PHE A 178 -12.12 12.81 -7.04
N ALA A 179 -11.14 13.10 -7.89
CA ALA A 179 -9.87 13.70 -7.48
C ALA A 179 -10.05 15.09 -6.86
N ILE A 180 -9.46 15.31 -5.68
CA ILE A 180 -9.49 16.57 -4.96
C ILE A 180 -8.24 17.37 -5.32
N THR A 181 -8.45 18.47 -6.03
CA THR A 181 -7.39 19.38 -6.50
C THR A 181 -7.74 20.84 -6.22
N ASN A 182 -6.71 21.69 -6.16
CA ASN A 182 -6.86 23.15 -6.06
C ASN A 182 -7.11 23.81 -7.42
N ASP A 183 -7.06 23.05 -8.52
CA ASP A 183 -7.32 23.57 -9.85
C ASP A 183 -8.81 23.96 -9.98
N LYS A 184 -9.08 25.27 -9.93
CA LYS A 184 -10.42 25.84 -10.10
C LYS A 184 -10.84 25.93 -11.57
N THR A 185 -10.01 25.49 -12.51
CA THR A 185 -10.39 25.50 -13.92
C THR A 185 -11.55 24.54 -14.14
N LYS A 186 -12.67 25.05 -14.65
CA LYS A 186 -13.88 24.25 -14.98
C LYS A 186 -13.65 23.26 -16.14
N ARG A 187 -12.41 23.00 -16.53
CA ARG A 187 -12.09 22.08 -17.63
C ARG A 187 -11.61 20.78 -17.01
N PRO A 188 -12.17 19.63 -17.40
CA PRO A 188 -11.61 18.34 -17.03
C PRO A 188 -10.23 18.25 -17.69
N VAL A 189 -9.18 18.54 -16.93
CA VAL A 189 -7.82 18.24 -17.36
C VAL A 189 -7.65 16.76 -17.14
N ALA A 190 -7.50 16.00 -18.23
CA ALA A 190 -7.15 14.59 -18.16
C ALA A 190 -5.94 14.42 -17.25
N LEU A 191 -6.10 13.61 -16.21
CA LEU A 191 -5.00 13.33 -15.29
C LEU A 191 -3.93 12.54 -16.04
N ARG A 192 -2.67 12.79 -15.69
CA ARG A 192 -1.55 12.05 -16.27
C ARG A 192 -1.61 10.60 -15.79
N THR A 193 -1.11 9.67 -16.61
CA THR A 193 -0.99 8.23 -16.27
C THR A 193 -0.40 8.01 -14.88
N LYS A 194 0.71 8.68 -14.53
CA LYS A 194 1.31 8.54 -13.19
C LYS A 194 0.35 9.02 -12.09
N THR A 195 -0.37 10.12 -12.28
CA THR A 195 -1.33 10.61 -11.28
C THR A 195 -2.50 9.63 -11.05
N LEU A 196 -2.96 8.97 -12.11
CA LEU A 196 -4.00 7.94 -12.02
C LEU A 196 -3.48 6.68 -11.30
N ALA A 197 -2.25 6.27 -11.60
CA ALA A 197 -1.58 5.21 -10.85
C ALA A 197 -1.44 5.56 -9.36
N ASP A 198 -0.96 6.78 -9.04
CA ASP A 198 -0.82 7.28 -7.67
C ASP A 198 -2.17 7.27 -6.92
N LEU A 199 -3.27 7.60 -7.61
CA LEU A 199 -4.62 7.54 -7.06
C LEU A 199 -5.05 6.11 -6.73
N LEU A 200 -4.83 5.16 -7.63
CA LEU A 200 -5.15 3.75 -7.39
C LEU A 200 -4.35 3.18 -6.21
N GLU A 201 -3.04 3.43 -6.17
CA GLU A 201 -2.17 3.02 -5.07
C GLU A 201 -2.66 3.63 -3.74
N SER A 202 -2.93 4.93 -3.75
CA SER A 202 -3.43 5.62 -2.55
C SER A 202 -4.80 5.10 -2.08
N PHE A 203 -5.68 4.74 -3.02
CA PHE A 203 -6.99 4.15 -2.72
C PHE A 203 -6.83 2.78 -2.07
N ILE A 204 -5.98 1.90 -2.61
CA ILE A 204 -5.70 0.59 -2.02
C ILE A 204 -5.10 0.73 -0.62
N ALA A 205 -4.20 1.69 -0.42
CA ALA A 205 -3.67 1.97 0.91
C ALA A 205 -4.75 2.44 1.89
N ALA A 206 -5.65 3.33 1.48
CA ALA A 206 -6.77 3.75 2.32
C ALA A 206 -7.71 2.58 2.63
N LEU A 207 -7.97 1.70 1.67
CA LEU A 207 -8.77 0.50 1.86
C LEU A 207 -8.15 -0.43 2.91
N TYR A 208 -6.86 -0.72 2.79
CA TYR A 208 -6.11 -1.54 3.75
C TYR A 208 -6.10 -0.93 5.16
N ILE A 209 -6.01 0.40 5.28
CA ILE A 209 -6.08 1.07 6.60
C ILE A 209 -7.49 0.98 7.22
N ASP A 210 -8.55 0.93 6.42
CA ASP A 210 -9.94 0.94 6.91
C ASP A 210 -10.53 -0.46 7.15
N LYS A 211 -10.10 -1.48 6.39
CA LYS A 211 -10.82 -2.77 6.26
C LYS A 211 -10.05 -4.05 6.59
N ASP A 212 -8.78 -3.95 6.98
CA ASP A 212 -7.81 -5.05 7.17
C ASP A 212 -7.04 -5.47 5.90
#